data_AF-A0A0M2M2B3-F1
#
_entry.id   AF-A0A0M2M2B3-F1
#
_cell.length_a   1.000
_cell.length_b   1.000
_cell.length_c   1.000
_cell.angle_alpha   90.00
_cell.angle_beta   90.00
_cell.angle_gamma   90.00
#
_symmetry.space_group_name_H-M   'P 1'
#
loop_
_entity.id
_entity.type
_entity.pdbx_description
1 polymer ?
#
loop_
_entity_poly.entity_id
_entity_poly.type
_entity_poly.pdbx_seq_one_letter_code
_entity_poly.pdbx_strand_id
1 'polypeptide(L)' 'MENWWVNALWSITPTVLIGIFFFSVLRLILRADRTERRVYREIENEERAKLGLPPADAADSTR' A
#
# COMPACT_ATOMS: atom_id res chain seq x y z
N MET A 1 19.37 23.76 -32.94
CA MET A 1 19.64 23.48 -31.50
C MET A 1 18.55 22.59 -30.89
N GLU A 2 17.70 21.96 -31.71
CA GLU A 2 16.53 21.22 -31.25
C GLU A 2 16.85 19.82 -30.71
N ASN A 3 18.01 19.25 -31.04
CA ASN A 3 18.27 17.83 -30.76
C ASN A 3 19.00 17.57 -29.42
N TRP A 4 19.73 18.56 -28.88
CA TRP A 4 20.56 18.33 -27.68
C TRP A 4 19.70 18.12 -26.43
N TRP A 5 18.62 18.89 -26.28
CA TRP A 5 17.73 18.78 -25.13
C TRP A 5 16.87 17.52 -25.21
N VAL A 6 16.45 17.12 -26.42
CA VAL A 6 15.73 15.86 -26.66
C VAL A 6 16.61 14.66 -26.29
N ASN A 7 17.87 14.66 -26.69
CA ASN A 7 18.82 13.60 -26.34
C ASN A 7 19.08 13.54 -24.83
N ALA A 8 19.18 14.69 -24.17
CA ALA A 8 19.33 14.76 -22.71
C ALA A 8 18.08 14.22 -21.98
N LEU A 9 16.88 14.46 -22.51
CA LEU A 9 15.65 13.92 -21.94
C LEU A 9 15.57 12.39 -22.14
N TRP A 10 15.94 11.91 -23.32
CA TRP A 10 15.97 10.47 -23.60
C TRP A 10 17.01 9.71 -22.78
N SER A 11 18.14 10.33 -22.45
CA SER A 11 19.18 9.68 -21.63
C SER A 11 18.79 9.55 -20.16
N ILE A 12 18.04 10.52 -19.61
CA ILE A 12 17.60 10.47 -18.20
C ILE A 12 16.31 9.64 -18.00
N THR A 13 15.47 9.55 -19.04
CA THR A 13 14.23 8.75 -19.05
C THR A 13 14.39 7.34 -18.46
N PRO A 14 15.37 6.50 -18.87
CA PRO A 14 15.51 5.14 -18.33
C PRO A 14 15.74 5.12 -16.81
N THR A 15 16.53 6.05 -16.26
CA THR A 15 16.77 6.12 -14.81
C THR A 15 15.52 6.53 -14.05
N VAL A 16 14.78 7.52 -14.56
CA VAL A 16 13.53 7.97 -13.95
C VAL A 16 12.48 6.87 -14.00
N LEU A 17 12.36 6.15 -15.12
CA LEU A 17 11.44 5.03 -15.26
C LEU A 17 11.73 3.93 -14.23
N ILE A 18 13.00 3.56 -14.03
CA ILE A 18 13.39 2.59 -13.01
C ILE A 18 13.05 3.11 -11.61
N GLY A 19 13.33 4.38 -11.33
CA GLY A 19 12.99 5.01 -10.04
C GLY A 19 11.48 5.01 -9.75
N ILE A 20 10.66 5.37 -10.74
CA ILE A 20 9.20 5.35 -10.65
C ILE A 20 8.70 3.91 -10.48
N PHE A 21 9.24 2.96 -11.23
CA PHE A 21 8.87 1.55 -11.12
C PHE A 21 9.18 1.02 -9.72
N PHE A 22 10.41 1.24 -9.24
CA PHE A 22 10.84 0.83 -7.90
C PHE A 22 9.98 1.48 -6.80
N PHE A 23 9.72 2.78 -6.89
CA PHE A 23 8.84 3.48 -5.96
C PHE A 23 7.41 2.92 -5.98
N SER A 24 6.90 2.57 -7.17
CA SER A 24 5.57 1.97 -7.32
C SER A 24 5.49 0.60 -6.66
N VAL A 25 6.52 -0.24 -6.83
CA VAL A 25 6.62 -1.55 -6.17
C VAL A 25 6.66 -1.39 -4.65
N LEU A 26 7.53 -0.52 -4.12
CA LEU A 26 7.58 -0.25 -2.67
C LEU A 26 6.25 0.28 -2.14
N ARG A 27 5.61 1.20 -2.87
CA ARG A 27 4.31 1.76 -2.51
C ARG A 27 3.21 0.68 -2.49
N LEU A 28 3.24 -0.26 -3.43
CA LEU A 28 2.29 -1.37 -3.48
C LEU A 28 2.46 -2.31 -2.28
N ILE A 29 3.70 -2.72 -1.97
CA ILE A 29 4.00 -3.59 -0.83
C ILE A 29 3.56 -2.94 0.48
N LEU A 30 3.94 -1.68 0.71
CA LEU A 30 3.56 -0.93 1.92
C LEU A 30 2.05 -0.71 2.03
N ARG A 31 1.33 -0.58 0.90
CA ARG A 31 -0.13 -0.44 0.89
C ARG A 31 -0.84 -1.77 1.10
N ALA A 32 -0.29 -2.86 0.59
CA ALA A 32 -0.83 -4.21 0.77
C ALA A 32 -0.80 -4.62 2.25
N ASP A 33 0.35 -4.48 2.94
CA ASP A 33 0.47 -4.81 4.37
C ASP A 33 -0.55 -4.07 5.25
N ARG A 34 -0.82 -2.78 4.96
CA ARG A 34 -1.85 -2.00 5.66
C ARG A 34 -3.27 -2.48 5.36
N THR A 35 -3.53 -2.97 4.16
CA THR A 35 -4.87 -3.41 3.75
C THR A 35 -5.18 -4.77 4.34
N GLU A 36 -4.22 -5.70 4.33
CA GLU A 36 -4.38 -7.04 4.90
C GLU A 36 -4.70 -6.99 6.39
N ARG A 37 -3.97 -6.19 7.18
CA ARG A 37 -4.23 -6.05 8.61
C ARG A 37 -5.62 -5.50 8.91
N ARG A 38 -6.13 -4.59 8.08
CA ARG A 38 -7.48 -4.03 8.25
C ARG A 38 -8.56 -5.05 7.92
N VAL A 39 -8.40 -5.77 6.81
CA VAL A 39 -9.37 -6.78 6.36
C VAL A 39 -9.43 -7.97 7.33
N TYR A 40 -8.30 -8.41 7.88
CA TYR A 40 -8.30 -9.46 8.92
C TYR A 40 -9.10 -9.05 10.17
N ARG A 41 -8.94 -7.81 10.64
CA ARG A 41 -9.71 -7.29 11.79
C ARG A 41 -11.20 -7.16 11.48
N GLU A 42 -11.52 -6.71 10.28
CA GLU A 42 -12.91 -6.58 9.81
C GLU A 42 -13.59 -7.95 9.75
N ILE A 43 -12.91 -8.96 9.20
CA ILE A 43 -13.42 -10.34 9.14
C ILE A 43 -13.59 -10.93 10.55
N GLU A 44 -12.64 -10.76 11.45
CA GLU A 44 -12.76 -11.27 12.82
C GLU A 44 -13.96 -10.61 13.54
N ASN A 45 -14.16 -9.30 13.36
CA ASN A 45 -15.30 -8.59 13.93
C ASN A 45 -16.63 -9.07 13.34
N GLU A 46 -16.69 -9.36 12.04
CA GLU A 46 -17.88 -9.94 11.41
C GLU A 46 -18.20 -11.35 11.93
N GLU A 47 -17.19 -12.20 12.12
CA GLU A 47 -17.39 -13.54 12.70
C GLU A 47 -17.84 -13.46 14.16
N ARG A 48 -17.25 -12.56 14.96
CA ARG A 48 -17.67 -12.32 16.36
C ARG A 48 -19.08 -11.75 16.45
N ALA A 49 -19.46 -10.84 15.56
CA ALA A 49 -20.81 -10.31 15.48
C ALA A 49 -21.85 -11.40 15.17
N LYS A 50 -21.53 -12.32 14.24
CA LYS A 50 -22.38 -13.49 13.95
C LYS A 50 -22.52 -14.43 15.16
N LEU A 51 -21.48 -14.52 15.99
CA LEU A 51 -21.46 -15.30 17.22
C LEU A 51 -22.06 -14.55 18.43
N GLY A 52 -22.51 -13.30 18.26
CA GLY A 52 -23.03 -12.46 19.35
C GLY A 52 -21.97 -12.03 20.37
N LEU A 53 -20.70 -12.14 20.01
CA LEU A 53 -19.57 -11.74 20.84
C LEU A 53 -19.24 -10.26 20.62
N PRO A 54 -18.73 -9.55 21.63
CA PRO A 54 -18.29 -8.17 21.48
C PRO A 54 -17.12 -8.06 20.48
N PRO A 55 -17.00 -6.91 19.76
CA PRO A 55 -15.92 -6.67 18.81
C PRO A 55 -14.55 -6.85 19.46
N ALA A 56 -13.59 -7.43 18.74
CA ALA A 56 -12.24 -7.63 19.26
C ALA A 56 -11.58 -6.28 19.66
N ASP A 57 -11.89 -5.22 18.91
CA ASP A 57 -11.40 -3.86 19.18
C ASP A 57 -11.95 -3.25 20.49
N ALA A 58 -13.14 -3.68 20.95
CA ALA A 58 -13.73 -3.23 22.21
C ALA A 58 -13.12 -3.92 23.44
N ALA A 59 -12.57 -5.13 23.26
CA ALA A 59 -11.86 -5.84 24.33
C ALA A 59 -10.47 -5.24 24.61
N ASP A 60 -9.81 -4.69 23.58
CA ASP A 60 -8.48 -4.06 23.70
C ASP A 60 -8.55 -2.67 24.37
N SER A 61 -9.63 -1.91 24.17
CA SER A 61 -9.82 -0.59 24.83
C SER A 61 -10.13 -0.65 26.33
N THR A 62 -10.32 -1.86 26.89
CA THR A 62 -10.64 -2.07 28.31
C THR A 62 -9.39 -2.42 29.14
N ARG A 63 -8.20 -2.45 28.51
CA ARG A 63 -6.91 -2.73 29.16
C ARG A 63 -6.04 -1.48 29.29
#